data_AF-A0A067DQ48-F1
#
_entry.id   AF-A0A067DQ48-F1
#
_cell.length_a   1.000
_cell.length_b   1.000
_cell.length_c   1.000
_cell.angle_alpha   90.00
_cell.angle_beta   90.00
_cell.angle_gamma   90.00
#
_symmetry.space_group_name_H-M   'P 1'
#
loop_
_entity.id
_entity.type
_entity.pdbx_description
1 polymer ?
#
loop_
_entity_poly.entity_id
_entity_poly.type
_entity_poly.pdbx_seq_one_letter_code
_entity_poly.pdbx_strand_id
1 'polypeptide(L)'
;MGSNGTVTELQRNSTNWTVVVDEIVKMEKKIFPKHESLARSFDEELKKKNSGLLYIHIHGQVVGYVMYAWPTSLSASITKLA
;
A
#
# COMPACT_ATOMS: atom_id res chain seq x y z
N MET A 1 -1.42 14.33 -22.68
CA MET A 1 -1.72 12.88 -22.61
C MET A 1 -1.70 12.51 -21.14
N GLY A 2 -2.86 12.19 -20.56
CA GLY A 2 -2.92 11.81 -19.14
C GLY A 2 -2.15 10.50 -18.93
N SER A 3 -1.33 10.44 -17.88
CA SER A 3 -0.75 9.18 -17.43
C SER A 3 -1.90 8.28 -16.94
N ASN A 4 -2.21 7.22 -17.69
CA ASN A 4 -3.21 6.23 -17.28
C ASN A 4 -2.68 5.44 -16.09
N GLY A 5 -2.92 5.94 -14.88
CA GLY A 5 -2.63 5.23 -13.65
C GLY A 5 -3.67 4.14 -13.41
N THR A 6 -3.22 2.91 -13.20
CA THR A 6 -4.12 1.80 -12.83
C THR A 6 -4.08 1.62 -11.32
N VAL A 7 -5.24 1.73 -10.67
CA VAL A 7 -5.38 1.41 -9.25
C VAL A 7 -5.58 -0.10 -9.13
N THR A 8 -4.80 -0.75 -8.28
CA THR A 8 -4.81 -2.21 -8.09
C THR A 8 -4.79 -2.54 -6.60
N GLU A 9 -5.54 -3.58 -6.21
CA GLU A 9 -5.48 -4.12 -4.85
C GLU A 9 -4.33 -5.12 -4.73
N LEU A 10 -3.54 -4.98 -3.67
CA LEU A 10 -2.45 -5.91 -3.36
C LEU A 10 -3.02 -7.19 -2.75
N GLN A 11 -3.12 -8.24 -3.57
CA GLN A 11 -3.58 -9.55 -3.13
C GLN A 11 -2.49 -10.27 -2.31
N ARG A 12 -2.86 -10.85 -1.17
CA ARG A 12 -1.93 -11.53 -0.22
C ARG A 12 -1.07 -12.64 -0.84
N ASN A 13 -1.62 -13.34 -1.83
CA ASN A 13 -0.95 -14.44 -2.50
C ASN A 13 -0.37 -14.02 -3.86
N SER A 14 -0.25 -12.71 -4.10
CA SER A 14 0.34 -12.19 -5.34
C SER A 14 1.84 -12.49 -5.37
N THR A 15 2.32 -12.96 -6.52
CA THR A 15 3.76 -13.12 -6.80
C THR A 15 4.52 -11.79 -6.71
N ASN A 16 3.81 -10.67 -6.85
CA ASN A 16 4.40 -9.33 -6.85
C ASN A 16 4.36 -8.65 -5.47
N TRP A 17 3.93 -9.36 -4.41
CA TRP A 17 3.79 -8.81 -3.06
C TRP A 17 5.04 -8.08 -2.59
N THR A 18 6.17 -8.79 -2.55
CA THR A 18 7.45 -8.25 -2.07
C THR A 18 7.90 -7.04 -2.89
N VAL A 19 7.70 -7.07 -4.22
CA VAL A 19 8.09 -5.99 -5.12
C VAL A 19 7.30 -4.72 -4.81
N VAL A 20 5.96 -4.82 -4.73
CA VAL A 20 5.09 -3.67 -4.47
C VAL A 20 5.34 -3.09 -3.08
N VAL A 21 5.51 -3.95 -2.06
CA VAL A 21 5.82 -3.52 -0.69
C VAL A 21 7.17 -2.77 -0.66
N ASP A 22 8.20 -3.28 -1.32
CA ASP A 22 9.51 -2.63 -1.39
C ASP A 22 9.44 -1.26 -2.08
N GLU A 23 8.65 -1.13 -3.16
CA GLU A 23 8.43 0.15 -3.83
C GLU A 23 7.72 1.16 -2.94
N ILE A 24 6.69 0.73 -2.20
CA ILE A 24 5.99 1.57 -1.23
C ILE A 24 6.92 2.01 -0.10
N VAL A 25 7.75 1.10 0.44
CA VAL A 25 8.73 1.44 1.48
C VAL A 25 9.77 2.42 0.95
N LYS A 26 10.23 2.27 -0.29
CA LYS A 26 11.14 3.23 -0.93
C LYS A 26 10.49 4.60 -1.11
N MET A 27 9.23 4.64 -1.53
CA MET A 27 8.45 5.87 -1.68
C MET A 27 8.29 6.57 -0.32
N GLU A 28 7.85 5.84 0.70
CA GLU A 28 7.72 6.35 2.06
C GLU A 28 9.04 6.84 2.64
N LYS A 29 10.16 6.14 2.42
CA LYS A 29 11.48 6.63 2.86
C LYS A 29 11.89 7.93 2.18
N LYS A 30 11.47 8.18 0.94
CA LYS A 30 11.71 9.45 0.25
C LYS A 30 10.84 10.57 0.82
N ILE A 31 9.57 10.29 1.13
CA ILE A 31 8.61 11.29 1.65
C ILE A 31 8.87 11.56 3.15
N PHE A 32 9.16 10.51 3.92
CA PHE A 32 9.31 10.49 5.37
C PHE A 32 10.62 9.80 5.82
N PRO A 33 11.80 10.38 5.51
CA PRO A 33 13.11 9.76 5.75
C PRO A 33 13.45 9.44 7.21
N LYS A 34 12.68 9.94 8.18
CA LYS A 34 12.91 9.73 9.62
C LYS A 34 12.16 8.54 10.23
N HIS A 35 11.28 7.86 9.49
CA HIS A 35 10.44 6.77 10.03
C HIS A 35 10.87 5.39 9.51
N GLU A 36 11.83 4.76 10.17
CA GLU A 36 12.30 3.40 9.86
C GLU A 36 11.33 2.29 10.32
N SER A 37 10.48 2.57 11.33
CA SER A 37 9.51 1.61 11.90
C SER A 37 8.40 1.16 10.93
N LEU A 38 8.35 1.77 9.76
CA LEU A 38 7.21 1.75 8.88
C LEU A 38 7.03 0.43 8.14
N ALA A 39 8.11 -0.19 7.65
CA ALA A 39 8.04 -1.45 6.91
C ALA A 39 7.54 -2.62 7.77
N ARG A 40 7.96 -2.67 9.04
CA ARG A 40 7.46 -3.66 10.01
C ARG A 40 5.98 -3.46 10.32
N SER A 41 5.59 -2.22 10.62
CA SER A 41 4.18 -1.87 10.87
C SER A 41 3.31 -2.20 9.66
N PHE A 42 3.82 -2.00 8.45
CA PHE A 42 3.10 -2.25 7.21
C PHE A 42 2.83 -3.75 6.98
N ASP A 43 3.85 -4.60 7.13
CA ASP A 43 3.69 -6.05 7.01
C ASP A 43 2.79 -6.63 8.11
N GLU A 44 2.89 -6.10 9.33
CA GLU A 44 2.01 -6.48 10.45
C GLU A 44 0.54 -6.08 10.22
N GLU A 45 0.29 -4.89 9.69
CA GLU A 45 -1.07 -4.46 9.39
C GLU A 45 -1.68 -5.30 8.28
N LEU A 46 -0.97 -5.53 7.17
CA LEU A 46 -1.45 -6.31 6.04
C LEU A 46 -1.75 -7.79 6.36
N LYS A 47 -1.13 -8.33 7.41
CA LYS A 47 -1.47 -9.68 7.90
C LYS A 47 -2.88 -9.74 8.50
N LYS A 48 -3.41 -8.65 9.08
CA LYS A 48 -4.74 -8.62 9.71
C LYS A 48 -5.80 -8.91 8.66
N LYS A 49 -6.63 -9.96 8.86
CA LYS A 49 -7.64 -10.43 7.89
C LYS A 49 -8.59 -9.35 7.36
N ASN A 50 -8.86 -8.33 8.16
CA ASN A 50 -9.76 -7.23 7.82
C ASN A 50 -9.03 -6.00 7.25
N SER A 51 -7.80 -6.14 6.76
CA SER A 51 -7.07 -5.04 6.12
C SER A 51 -6.72 -5.37 4.67
N GLY A 52 -6.59 -4.32 3.88
CA GLY A 52 -6.16 -4.37 2.49
C GLY A 52 -5.39 -3.13 2.09
N LEU A 53 -4.84 -3.18 0.89
CA LEU A 53 -4.05 -2.10 0.32
C LEU A 53 -4.35 -1.93 -1.15
N LEU A 54 -4.64 -0.69 -1.54
CA LEU A 54 -4.70 -0.26 -2.93
C LEU A 54 -3.45 0.52 -3.24
N TYR A 55 -2.91 0.36 -4.44
CA TYR A 55 -1.77 1.12 -4.93
C TYR A 55 -2.01 1.53 -6.38
N ILE A 56 -1.36 2.62 -6.80
CA ILE A 56 -1.46 3.12 -8.17
C ILE A 56 -0.12 3.01 -8.87
N HIS A 57 -0.12 2.39 -10.06
CA HIS A 57 1.05 2.30 -10.92
C HIS A 57 0.96 3.31 -12.05
N ILE A 58 2.02 4.11 -12.19
CA ILE A 58 2.23 4.99 -13.33
C ILE A 58 3.63 4.73 -13.87
N HIS A 59 3.76 4.45 -15.17
CA HIS A 59 5.05 4.16 -15.84
C HIS A 59 5.89 3.07 -15.14
N GLY A 60 5.23 2.06 -14.58
CA GLY A 60 5.90 0.93 -13.92
C GLY A 60 6.42 1.21 -12.52
N GLN A 61 6.03 2.33 -11.90
CA GLN A 61 6.37 2.66 -10.51
C GLN A 61 5.11 2.84 -9.67
N VAL A 62 5.14 2.39 -8.42
CA VAL A 62 4.17 2.84 -7.41
C VAL A 62 4.38 4.34 -7.17
N VAL A 63 3.33 5.13 -7.40
CA VAL A 63 3.34 6.58 -7.15
C VAL A 63 2.42 7.01 -6.01
N GLY A 64 1.70 6.06 -5.41
CA GLY A 64 0.84 6.27 -4.26
C GLY A 64 0.19 4.99 -3.79
N TYR A 65 -0.24 4.97 -2.53
CA TYR A 65 -0.99 3.86 -1.97
C TYR A 65 -1.98 4.30 -0.89
N VAL A 66 -2.99 3.47 -0.66
CA VAL A 66 -3.92 3.59 0.46
C VAL A 66 -4.00 2.27 1.20
N MET A 67 -3.91 2.31 2.52
CA MET A 67 -4.26 1.20 3.41
C MET A 67 -5.65 1.45 3.97
N TYR A 68 -6.45 0.39 4.02
CA TYR A 68 -7.75 0.43 4.64
C TYR A 68 -7.94 -0.79 5.54
N ALA A 69 -8.75 -0.59 6.56
CA ALA A 69 -9.27 -1.66 7.39
C ALA A 69 -10.79 -1.71 7.25
N TRP A 70 -11.38 -2.87 7.48
CA TRP A 70 -12.81 -3.12 7.62
C TRP A 70 -13.12 -3.31 9.12
N PRO A 71 -13.53 -2.25 9.85
CA PRO A 71 -14.00 -2.40 11.23
C PRO A 71 -15.25 -3.26 11.30
N THR A 72 -16.10 -3.21 10.26
CA THR A 72 -17.31 -4.01 10.11
C THR A 72 -17.43 -4.51 8.68
N SER A 73 -18.35 -5.43 8.39
CA SER A 73 -18.57 -5.93 7.03
C SER A 73 -19.12 -4.90 6.04
N LEU A 74 -19.62 -3.76 6.52
CA LEU A 74 -20.27 -2.72 5.69
C LEU A 74 -19.54 -1.38 5.72
N SER A 75 -18.39 -1.29 6.39
CA SER A 75 -17.62 -0.05 6.49
C SER A 75 -16.12 -0.32 6.36
N ALA A 76 -15.47 0.51 5.54
CA ALA A 76 -14.01 0.57 5.47
C ALA A 76 -13.53 1.93 5.97
N SER A 77 -12.39 1.94 6.64
CA SER A 77 -11.69 3.16 7.06
C SER A 77 -10.30 3.17 6.46
N ILE A 78 -9.92 4.31 5.87
CA ILE A 78 -8.54 4.56 5.46
C ILE A 78 -7.70 4.69 6.73
N THR A 79 -6.69 3.84 6.88
CA THR A 79 -5.76 3.89 8.01
C THR A 79 -4.48 4.63 7.63
N LYS A 80 -4.12 4.62 6.34
CA LYS A 80 -2.94 5.33 5.82
C LYS A 80 -3.09 5.69 4.35
N LEU A 81 -2.54 6.83 3.94
CA LEU A 81 -2.50 7.34 2.58
C LEU A 81 -1.17 8.07 2.38
N ALA A 82 -0.46 7.80 1.28
CA ALA A 82 0.72 8.53 0.86
C ALA A 82 0.92 8.49 -0.66
#